data_AF-R7M0D2-F1
#
_entry.id   AF-R7M0D2-F1
#
_cell.length_a   1.000
_cell.length_b   1.000
_cell.length_c   1.000
_cell.angle_alpha   90.00
_cell.angle_beta   90.00
_cell.angle_gamma   90.00
#
_symmetry.space_group_name_H-M   'P 1'
#
loop_
_entity.id
_entity.type
_entity.pdbx_description
1 polymer ?
#
loop_
_entity_poly.entity_id
_entity_poly.type
_entity_poly.pdbx_seq_one_letter_code
_entity_poly.pdbx_strand_id
1 'polypeptide(L)'
;MEYWDIYDSNKQVTGRKMVRNDWHMKPGDYHLTVLALIRDEQGRILITQRKADKEWAALKWEIPGGGVRAGETSRQAVLREVGEETGLHFAPEEARCIHTYRSDSPEEQNNYFVDIYEFRGDFTRDQVKIQEDEVESFQLATPAQIRELGKQDDFLHYHRIEGLLTMDIKKITIAGAGTMGYSMADIFARNGYEVTLWNHRQPTLDKARTKISAGAADKITYTTSMDAFRGRDLIVESIVEDMEAKLAFYREMSPLADPETIIATNTSGLSINKLAAAVTGPDRFLGMHWFNPPTLIPLIEIIKNEETRPDVAKTIYDLSLAIGKKPALVEKDVPGFAANRIQLAVLREALALVRDGVVSVEGADAVMKYGLGFRWACLGPLETVDFGGLDVFCHISEYLMPDLEDSHEVPALLKEKVEAGDYGVKTGKGFYDYAGDKAREATAARDKKLQAVYDALYGGKA
;
A
#
# COMPACT_ATOMS: atom_id res chain seq x y z
N MET A 1 -4.76 44.69 -6.11
CA MET A 1 -3.41 44.08 -6.17
C MET A 1 -3.43 42.91 -5.20
N GLU A 2 -3.29 41.70 -5.71
CA GLU A 2 -3.36 40.47 -4.93
C GLU A 2 -1.98 40.19 -4.31
N TYR A 3 -1.95 39.77 -3.04
CA TYR A 3 -0.73 39.46 -2.31
C TYR A 3 -0.74 38.00 -1.87
N TRP A 4 0.43 37.36 -1.87
CA TRP A 4 0.67 36.02 -1.34
C TRP A 4 1.64 36.07 -0.16
N ASP A 5 1.45 35.20 0.83
CA ASP A 5 2.40 35.06 1.95
C ASP A 5 3.64 34.27 1.51
N ILE A 6 4.80 34.67 2.03
CA ILE A 6 6.07 33.95 1.82
C ILE A 6 6.30 32.97 2.95
N TYR A 7 6.59 31.72 2.58
CA TYR A 7 6.92 30.59 3.44
C TYR A 7 8.43 30.31 3.43
N ASP A 8 8.94 29.73 4.51
CA ASP A 8 10.29 29.17 4.57
C ASP A 8 10.33 27.70 4.08
N SER A 9 11.53 27.11 4.06
CA SER A 9 11.75 25.71 3.65
C SER A 9 11.03 24.67 4.51
N ASN A 10 10.56 25.04 5.70
CA ASN A 10 9.79 24.20 6.62
C ASN A 10 8.28 24.49 6.52
N LYS A 11 7.86 25.20 5.47
CA LYS A 11 6.48 25.59 5.20
C LYS A 11 5.87 26.43 6.34
N GLN A 12 6.68 27.27 7.00
CA GLN A 12 6.21 28.24 7.99
C GLN A 12 6.12 29.64 7.38
N VAL A 13 5.05 30.37 7.70
CA VAL A 13 4.84 31.74 7.22
C VAL A 13 5.90 32.68 7.81
N THR A 14 6.58 33.44 6.97
CA THR A 14 7.69 34.32 7.37
C THR A 14 7.24 35.74 7.77
N GLY A 15 5.97 36.07 7.52
CA GLY A 15 5.41 37.43 7.68
C GLY A 15 5.70 38.39 6.52
N ARG A 16 6.53 37.98 5.54
CA ARG A 16 6.71 38.71 4.28
C ARG A 16 5.60 38.35 3.29
N LYS A 17 5.33 39.29 2.37
CA LYS A 17 4.35 39.15 1.30
C LYS A 17 4.97 39.49 -0.03
N MET A 18 4.47 38.87 -1.09
CA MET A 18 4.79 39.23 -2.48
C MET A 18 3.52 39.63 -3.23
N VAL A 19 3.64 40.46 -4.25
CA VAL A 19 2.55 40.71 -5.19
C VAL A 19 2.44 39.50 -6.14
N ARG A 20 1.23 39.06 -6.46
CA ARG A 20 1.02 37.96 -7.42
C ARG A 20 1.74 38.25 -8.74
N ASN A 21 2.47 37.25 -9.25
CA ASN A 21 3.30 37.31 -10.46
C ASN A 21 4.48 38.31 -10.43
N ASP A 22 4.84 38.83 -9.26
CA ASP A 22 6.02 39.68 -9.06
C ASP A 22 7.17 38.87 -8.44
N TRP A 23 7.87 38.11 -9.29
CA TRP A 23 8.81 37.02 -8.93
C TRP A 23 10.18 37.48 -8.37
N HIS A 24 10.16 38.26 -7.28
CA HIS A 24 11.36 38.72 -6.55
C HIS A 24 11.62 37.92 -5.27
N MET A 25 11.49 36.59 -5.34
CA MET A 25 11.65 35.70 -4.18
C MET A 25 13.12 35.45 -3.87
N LYS A 26 13.48 35.45 -2.58
CA LYS A 26 14.86 35.14 -2.15
C LYS A 26 15.10 33.63 -2.19
N PRO A 27 16.36 33.16 -2.26
CA PRO A 27 16.67 31.75 -2.06
C PRO A 27 16.09 31.25 -0.72
N GLY A 28 15.33 30.15 -0.77
CA GLY A 28 14.63 29.58 0.39
C GLY A 28 13.26 30.20 0.68
N ASP A 29 12.81 31.19 -0.09
CA ASP A 29 11.42 31.66 -0.06
C ASP A 29 10.55 30.73 -0.91
N TYR A 30 9.34 30.48 -0.43
CA TYR A 30 8.31 29.71 -1.12
C TYR A 30 6.98 30.48 -1.09
N HIS A 31 6.15 30.32 -2.11
CA HIS A 31 4.71 30.59 -1.99
C HIS A 31 3.93 29.28 -1.86
N LEU A 32 2.62 29.37 -1.60
CA LEU A 32 1.76 28.21 -1.46
C LEU A 32 0.67 28.25 -2.52
N THR A 33 0.52 27.13 -3.22
CA THR A 33 -0.57 26.86 -4.16
C THR A 33 -1.39 25.69 -3.62
N VAL A 34 -2.66 25.62 -4.00
CA VAL A 34 -3.57 24.54 -3.63
C VAL A 34 -4.18 23.93 -4.88
N LEU A 35 -4.39 22.62 -4.86
CA LEU A 35 -5.10 21.90 -5.92
C LEU A 35 -6.22 21.04 -5.32
N ALA A 36 -7.29 20.86 -6.07
CA ALA A 36 -8.48 20.13 -5.66
C ALA A 36 -8.70 18.88 -6.54
N LEU A 37 -8.48 17.70 -5.97
CA LEU A 37 -8.85 16.44 -6.59
C LEU A 37 -10.31 16.12 -6.23
N ILE A 38 -11.23 16.51 -7.10
CA ILE A 38 -12.68 16.39 -6.88
C ILE A 38 -13.20 15.14 -7.58
N ARG A 39 -13.75 14.18 -6.82
CA ARG A 39 -14.32 12.93 -7.32
C ARG A 39 -15.84 12.91 -7.22
N ASP A 40 -16.49 12.39 -8.26
CA ASP A 40 -17.92 12.05 -8.21
C ASP A 40 -18.16 10.65 -7.61
N GLU A 41 -19.43 10.26 -7.48
CA GLU A 41 -19.82 8.94 -6.95
C GLU A 41 -19.34 7.75 -7.80
N GLN A 42 -19.01 8.00 -9.07
CA GLN A 42 -18.48 7.00 -9.99
C GLN A 42 -16.94 6.94 -9.97
N GLY A 43 -16.29 7.77 -9.15
CA GLY A 43 -14.85 7.86 -9.02
C GLY A 43 -14.16 8.63 -10.16
N ARG A 44 -14.93 9.28 -11.05
CA ARG A 44 -14.40 10.19 -12.07
C ARG A 44 -13.94 11.48 -11.42
N ILE A 45 -12.92 12.09 -12.00
CA ILE A 45 -12.27 13.29 -11.46
C ILE A 45 -12.63 14.48 -12.35
N LEU A 46 -13.04 15.59 -11.72
CA LEU A 46 -13.24 16.85 -12.41
C LEU A 46 -11.87 17.46 -12.75
N ILE A 47 -11.64 17.67 -14.05
CA ILE A 47 -10.46 18.34 -14.57
C ILE A 47 -10.87 19.50 -15.46
N THR A 48 -10.09 20.58 -15.40
CA THR A 48 -10.30 21.83 -16.15
C THR A 48 -9.21 21.97 -17.20
N GLN A 49 -9.52 22.65 -18.29
CA GLN A 49 -8.58 22.98 -19.34
C GLN A 49 -8.25 24.46 -19.27
N ARG A 50 -6.96 24.78 -19.29
CA ARG A 50 -6.47 26.15 -19.23
C ARG A 50 -6.84 26.93 -20.46
N LYS A 51 -7.10 28.22 -20.29
CA LYS A 51 -7.34 29.14 -21.41
C LYS A 51 -6.21 29.19 -22.42
N ALA A 52 -6.60 29.39 -23.69
CA ALA A 52 -5.68 29.47 -24.83
C ALA A 52 -4.75 30.69 -24.78
N ASP A 53 -5.16 31.76 -24.08
CA ASP A 53 -4.43 33.02 -23.97
C ASP A 53 -3.43 33.07 -22.79
N LYS A 54 -3.33 31.99 -22.00
CA LYS A 54 -2.34 31.89 -20.91
C LYS A 54 -0.92 31.81 -21.49
N GLU A 55 -0.03 32.66 -20.98
CA GLU A 55 1.38 32.67 -21.41
C GLU A 55 2.12 31.36 -21.11
N TRP A 56 1.71 30.65 -20.04
CA TRP A 56 2.28 29.37 -19.64
C TRP A 56 1.22 28.28 -19.58
N ALA A 57 1.53 27.15 -20.23
CA ALA A 57 0.70 25.96 -20.30
C ALA A 57 -0.72 26.19 -20.85
N ALA A 58 -0.86 27.02 -21.88
CA ALA A 58 -2.13 27.19 -22.61
C ALA A 58 -2.69 25.84 -23.06
N LEU A 59 -4.01 25.66 -22.92
CA LEU A 59 -4.77 24.47 -23.32
C LEU A 59 -4.41 23.15 -22.61
N LYS A 60 -3.44 23.13 -21.70
CA LYS A 60 -3.14 21.95 -20.87
C LYS A 60 -4.30 21.66 -19.90
N TRP A 61 -4.49 20.40 -19.58
CA TRP A 61 -5.43 19.96 -18.56
C TRP A 61 -4.82 20.02 -17.16
N GLU A 62 -5.63 20.31 -16.16
CA GLU A 62 -5.22 20.26 -14.75
C GLU A 62 -6.40 19.91 -13.83
N ILE A 63 -6.09 19.66 -12.57
CA ILE A 63 -7.10 19.68 -11.51
C ILE A 63 -7.28 21.14 -11.03
N PRO A 64 -8.51 21.57 -10.66
CA PRO A 64 -8.77 22.95 -10.26
C PRO A 64 -7.88 23.42 -9.10
N GLY A 65 -7.50 24.70 -9.08
CA GLY A 65 -6.70 25.25 -8.00
C GLY A 65 -5.91 26.51 -8.34
N GLY A 66 -5.37 27.13 -7.29
CA GLY A 66 -4.72 28.43 -7.42
C GLY A 66 -3.87 28.82 -6.22
N GLY A 67 -3.40 30.06 -6.24
CA GLY A 67 -2.49 30.61 -5.23
C GLY A 67 -3.21 30.91 -3.91
N VAL A 68 -2.53 30.69 -2.79
CA VAL A 68 -3.04 31.05 -1.46
C VAL A 68 -2.83 32.55 -1.23
N ARG A 69 -3.93 33.27 -0.99
CA ARG A 69 -3.90 34.72 -0.74
C ARG A 69 -3.30 35.00 0.65
N ALA A 70 -2.65 36.15 0.80
CA ALA A 70 -2.04 36.53 2.06
C ALA A 70 -3.08 36.61 3.20
N GLY A 71 -2.82 35.89 4.31
CA GLY A 71 -3.74 35.73 5.43
C GLY A 71 -4.78 34.62 5.27
N GLU A 72 -4.81 33.93 4.13
CA GLU A 72 -5.67 32.78 3.86
C GLU A 72 -4.96 31.48 4.28
N THR A 73 -5.68 30.54 4.90
CA THR A 73 -5.17 29.18 5.10
C THR A 73 -5.29 28.37 3.82
N SER A 74 -4.46 27.33 3.63
CA SER A 74 -4.57 26.48 2.42
C SER A 74 -5.95 25.83 2.25
N ARG A 75 -6.62 25.48 3.35
CA ARG A 75 -8.00 24.96 3.30
C ARG A 75 -8.99 26.02 2.82
N GLN A 76 -8.88 27.26 3.28
CA GLN A 76 -9.75 28.34 2.82
C GLN A 76 -9.52 28.63 1.34
N ALA A 77 -8.25 28.67 0.92
CA ALA A 77 -7.87 28.86 -0.48
C ALA A 77 -8.49 27.78 -1.36
N VAL A 78 -8.36 26.50 -1.03
CA VAL A 78 -8.86 25.45 -1.94
C VAL A 78 -10.39 25.48 -2.06
N LEU A 79 -11.13 25.79 -0.99
CA LEU A 79 -12.58 25.93 -1.05
C LEU A 79 -13.00 27.12 -1.92
N ARG A 80 -12.24 28.21 -1.86
CA ARG A 80 -12.44 29.39 -2.71
C ARG A 80 -12.14 29.06 -4.17
N GLU A 81 -10.97 28.51 -4.49
CA GLU A 81 -10.56 28.18 -5.86
C GLU A 81 -11.54 27.20 -6.51
N VAL A 82 -12.00 26.17 -5.78
CA VAL A 82 -13.03 25.25 -6.27
C VAL A 82 -14.33 25.99 -6.60
N GLY A 83 -14.78 26.89 -5.72
CA GLY A 83 -15.98 27.69 -5.95
C GLY A 83 -15.85 28.68 -7.11
N GLU A 84 -14.70 29.34 -7.22
CA GLU A 84 -14.40 30.31 -8.28
C GLU A 84 -14.30 29.60 -9.65
N GLU A 85 -13.51 28.53 -9.77
CA GLU A 85 -13.25 27.87 -11.05
C GLU A 85 -14.37 26.92 -11.53
N THR A 86 -15.09 26.28 -10.61
CA THR A 86 -16.02 25.18 -10.94
C THR A 86 -17.47 25.45 -10.54
N GLY A 87 -17.71 26.47 -9.71
CA GLY A 87 -19.04 26.75 -9.15
C GLY A 87 -19.51 25.73 -8.11
N LEU A 88 -18.70 24.73 -7.77
CA LEU A 88 -19.00 23.75 -6.72
C LEU A 88 -18.65 24.31 -5.34
N HIS A 89 -19.45 23.97 -4.34
CA HIS A 89 -19.24 24.39 -2.96
C HIS A 89 -19.26 23.17 -2.04
N PHE A 90 -18.20 23.05 -1.24
CA PHE A 90 -18.03 21.99 -0.25
C PHE A 90 -17.93 22.61 1.15
N ALA A 91 -18.34 21.87 2.17
CA ALA A 91 -18.14 22.25 3.55
C ALA A 91 -16.65 22.09 3.93
N PRO A 92 -16.10 22.92 4.85
CA PRO A 92 -14.70 22.86 5.22
C PRO A 92 -14.21 21.53 5.79
N GLU A 93 -15.11 20.72 6.36
CA GLU A 93 -14.87 19.37 6.86
C GLU A 93 -14.70 18.33 5.74
N GLU A 94 -15.21 18.61 4.53
CA GLU A 94 -15.08 17.73 3.37
C GLU A 94 -13.71 17.88 2.68
N ALA A 95 -13.01 18.99 2.94
CA ALA A 95 -11.68 19.26 2.40
C ALA A 95 -10.60 18.47 3.16
N ARG A 96 -10.19 17.32 2.63
CA ARG A 96 -9.11 16.51 3.21
C ARG A 96 -7.79 16.74 2.49
N CYS A 97 -6.80 17.33 3.15
CA CYS A 97 -5.45 17.42 2.59
C CYS A 97 -4.84 16.01 2.49
N ILE A 98 -4.58 15.54 1.27
CA ILE A 98 -4.11 14.18 0.99
C ILE A 98 -2.64 14.11 0.58
N HIS A 99 -2.06 15.23 0.15
CA HIS A 99 -0.68 15.29 -0.29
C HIS A 99 -0.15 16.72 -0.23
N THR A 100 1.13 16.86 0.13
CA THR A 100 1.88 18.12 0.00
C THR A 100 3.20 17.81 -0.66
N TYR A 101 3.59 18.59 -1.67
CA TYR A 101 4.93 18.52 -2.25
C TYR A 101 5.57 19.90 -2.33
N ARG A 102 6.90 19.90 -2.46
CA ARG A 102 7.75 21.09 -2.63
C ARG A 102 8.36 21.08 -4.02
N SER A 103 8.35 22.24 -4.68
CA SER A 103 9.08 22.49 -5.91
C SER A 103 10.16 23.53 -5.67
N ASP A 104 11.40 23.14 -5.93
CA ASP A 104 12.58 23.99 -5.79
C ASP A 104 13.01 24.43 -7.20
N SER A 105 12.71 25.68 -7.57
CA SER A 105 13.07 26.32 -8.84
C SER A 105 13.83 27.64 -8.58
N PRO A 106 15.03 27.58 -7.97
CA PRO A 106 15.75 28.79 -7.54
C PRO A 106 16.18 29.69 -8.69
N GLU A 107 16.45 29.12 -9.88
CA GLU A 107 16.82 29.87 -11.08
C GLU A 107 15.65 30.72 -11.62
N GLU A 108 14.42 30.23 -11.45
CA GLU A 108 13.19 30.91 -11.86
C GLU A 108 12.65 31.85 -10.77
N GLN A 109 13.27 31.88 -9.59
CA GLN A 109 12.81 32.61 -8.40
C GLN A 109 11.34 32.31 -8.07
N ASN A 110 10.90 31.07 -8.33
CA ASN A 110 9.54 30.61 -8.17
C ASN A 110 9.53 29.24 -7.45
N ASN A 111 10.00 29.23 -6.20
CA ASN A 111 9.82 28.03 -5.38
C ASN A 111 8.42 28.03 -4.78
N TYR A 112 7.82 26.86 -4.69
CA TYR A 112 6.46 26.77 -4.14
C TYR A 112 6.18 25.44 -3.47
N PHE A 113 5.25 25.48 -2.53
CA PHE A 113 4.57 24.30 -2.02
C PHE A 113 3.24 24.14 -2.74
N VAL A 114 2.80 22.89 -2.85
CA VAL A 114 1.43 22.58 -3.30
C VAL A 114 0.76 21.69 -2.27
N ASP A 115 -0.39 22.12 -1.77
CA ASP A 115 -1.30 21.27 -0.99
C ASP A 115 -2.43 20.74 -1.87
N ILE A 116 -2.59 19.42 -1.89
CA ILE A 116 -3.65 18.76 -2.65
C ILE A 116 -4.73 18.28 -1.70
N TYR A 117 -5.95 18.76 -1.91
CA TYR A 117 -7.13 18.37 -1.17
C TYR A 117 -7.99 17.42 -2.00
N GLU A 118 -8.49 16.36 -1.38
CA GLU A 118 -9.52 15.50 -1.98
C GLU A 118 -10.90 15.98 -1.54
N PHE A 119 -11.81 16.04 -2.52
CA PHE A 119 -13.24 16.21 -2.30
C PHE A 119 -13.97 15.02 -2.92
N ARG A 120 -15.01 14.53 -2.26
CA ARG A 120 -15.93 13.53 -2.80
C ARG A 120 -17.34 14.05 -2.65
N GLY A 121 -18.08 14.12 -3.74
CA GLY A 121 -19.42 14.69 -3.72
C GLY A 121 -20.37 14.03 -4.70
N ASP A 122 -21.65 14.09 -4.36
CA ASP A 122 -22.74 13.83 -5.29
C ASP A 122 -22.98 15.10 -6.11
N PHE A 123 -22.30 15.17 -7.25
CA PHE A 123 -22.51 16.22 -8.24
C PHE A 123 -22.53 15.65 -9.65
N THR A 124 -23.28 16.34 -10.50
CA THR A 124 -23.44 16.04 -11.91
C THR A 124 -22.73 17.07 -12.75
N ARG A 125 -22.48 16.73 -14.02
CA ARG A 125 -21.86 17.64 -14.99
C ARG A 125 -22.60 18.99 -15.07
N ASP A 126 -23.92 18.99 -14.96
CA ASP A 126 -24.77 20.19 -15.11
C ASP A 126 -24.65 21.18 -13.93
N GLN A 127 -24.11 20.73 -12.80
CA GLN A 127 -23.86 21.57 -11.63
C GLN A 127 -22.51 22.28 -11.70
N VAL A 128 -21.61 21.82 -12.57
CA VAL A 128 -20.31 22.47 -12.78
C VAL A 128 -20.50 23.70 -13.66
N LYS A 129 -20.11 24.86 -13.13
CA LYS A 129 -20.15 26.15 -13.81
C LYS A 129 -18.75 26.72 -13.84
N ILE A 130 -18.09 26.57 -14.99
CA ILE A 130 -16.72 27.04 -15.14
C ILE A 130 -16.63 28.56 -15.20
N GLN A 131 -15.56 29.12 -14.65
CA GLN A 131 -15.23 30.53 -14.85
C GLN A 131 -14.67 30.75 -16.25
N GLU A 132 -15.45 31.37 -17.13
CA GLU A 132 -15.10 31.55 -18.54
C GLU A 132 -13.88 32.44 -18.78
N ASP A 133 -13.40 33.20 -17.78
CA ASP A 133 -12.17 33.99 -17.87
C ASP A 133 -10.89 33.17 -17.60
N GLU A 134 -11.01 32.01 -16.95
CA GLU A 134 -9.85 31.23 -16.50
C GLU A 134 -9.79 29.82 -17.10
N VAL A 135 -10.95 29.24 -17.40
CA VAL A 135 -11.11 27.86 -17.87
C VAL A 135 -11.70 27.85 -19.28
N GLU A 136 -11.04 27.15 -20.20
CA GLU A 136 -11.53 26.95 -21.57
C GLU A 136 -12.63 25.90 -21.64
N SER A 137 -12.43 24.77 -20.95
CA SER A 137 -13.37 23.66 -20.92
C SER A 137 -13.18 22.81 -19.67
N PHE A 138 -14.09 21.87 -19.41
CA PHE A 138 -13.95 20.89 -18.34
C PHE A 138 -14.46 19.51 -18.76
N GLN A 139 -14.00 18.48 -18.05
CA GLN A 139 -14.51 17.13 -18.19
C GLN A 139 -14.48 16.36 -16.86
N LEU A 140 -15.37 15.37 -16.75
CA LEU A 140 -15.30 14.33 -15.72
C LEU A 140 -14.52 13.16 -16.31
N ALA A 141 -13.22 13.07 -16.00
CA ALA A 141 -12.33 12.08 -16.57
C ALA A 141 -12.11 10.89 -15.62
N THR A 142 -12.00 9.69 -16.16
CA THR A 142 -11.53 8.54 -15.40
C THR A 142 -10.03 8.67 -15.12
N PRO A 143 -9.50 8.01 -14.06
CA PRO A 143 -8.06 7.90 -13.85
C PRO A 143 -7.29 7.47 -15.11
N ALA A 144 -7.84 6.52 -15.89
CA ALA A 144 -7.24 6.06 -17.13
C ALA A 144 -7.12 7.16 -18.20
N GLN A 145 -8.15 8.00 -18.35
CA GLN A 145 -8.12 9.14 -19.26
C GLN A 145 -7.07 10.18 -18.83
N ILE A 146 -6.97 10.48 -17.54
CA ILE A 146 -5.94 11.39 -17.00
C ILE A 146 -4.54 10.84 -17.25
N ARG A 147 -4.33 9.53 -17.06
CA ARG A 147 -3.04 8.89 -17.38
C ARG A 147 -2.68 9.00 -18.86
N GLU A 148 -3.65 8.89 -19.76
CA GLU A 148 -3.40 9.07 -21.19
C GLU A 148 -3.01 10.51 -21.53
N LEU A 149 -3.68 11.51 -20.93
CA LEU A 149 -3.27 12.91 -21.04
C LEU A 149 -1.86 13.12 -20.48
N GLY A 150 -1.53 12.53 -19.33
CA GLY A 150 -0.20 12.57 -18.73
C GLY A 150 0.90 12.00 -19.63
N LYS A 151 0.65 10.87 -20.31
CA LYS A 151 1.58 10.28 -21.28
C LYS A 151 1.84 11.18 -22.50
N GLN A 152 0.85 12.00 -22.86
CA GLN A 152 0.94 12.98 -23.95
C GLN A 152 1.53 14.31 -23.48
N ASP A 153 2.00 14.39 -22.23
CA ASP A 153 2.41 15.61 -21.54
C ASP A 153 1.31 16.68 -21.48
N ASP A 154 0.05 16.33 -21.73
CA ASP A 154 -1.08 17.25 -21.84
C ASP A 154 -1.77 17.55 -20.51
N PHE A 155 -1.18 17.10 -19.40
CA PHE A 155 -1.74 17.25 -18.05
C PHE A 155 -0.70 17.82 -17.08
N LEU A 156 -0.97 19.01 -16.54
CA LEU A 156 -0.08 19.68 -15.59
C LEU A 156 0.03 18.90 -14.29
N HIS A 157 1.26 18.86 -13.77
CA HIS A 157 1.61 18.19 -12.51
C HIS A 157 1.26 16.69 -12.47
N TYR A 158 1.05 16.03 -13.62
CA TYR A 158 0.67 14.62 -13.69
C TYR A 158 1.55 13.71 -12.81
N HIS A 159 2.88 13.78 -12.95
CA HIS A 159 3.82 12.98 -12.15
C HIS A 159 3.81 13.28 -10.65
N ARG A 160 3.26 14.42 -10.23
CA ARG A 160 3.07 14.77 -8.81
C ARG A 160 1.76 14.22 -8.25
N ILE A 161 0.79 13.89 -9.10
CA ILE A 161 -0.55 13.45 -8.70
C ILE A 161 -0.87 12.03 -9.11
N GLU A 162 -0.08 11.38 -9.96
CA GLU A 162 -0.43 10.08 -10.54
C GLU A 162 -0.67 9.03 -9.44
N GLY A 163 0.11 9.05 -8.35
CA GLY A 163 -0.12 8.19 -7.19
C GLY A 163 -1.45 8.43 -6.47
N LEU A 164 -2.07 9.61 -6.63
CA LEU A 164 -3.34 9.99 -6.03
C LEU A 164 -4.55 9.61 -6.88
N LEU A 165 -4.34 9.13 -8.12
CA LEU A 165 -5.37 8.66 -9.03
C LEU A 165 -5.85 7.24 -8.66
N THR A 166 -6.04 6.99 -7.36
CA THR A 166 -6.45 5.69 -6.81
C THR A 166 -7.81 5.25 -7.31
N MET A 167 -8.03 3.93 -7.26
CA MET A 167 -9.22 3.25 -7.75
C MET A 167 -10.16 2.89 -6.59
N ASP A 168 -11.46 2.87 -6.84
CA ASP A 168 -12.46 2.47 -5.86
C ASP A 168 -12.71 0.95 -5.98
N ILE A 169 -12.20 0.18 -5.02
CA ILE A 169 -12.32 -1.29 -5.03
C ILE A 169 -13.63 -1.70 -4.36
N LYS A 170 -14.49 -2.42 -5.08
CA LYS A 170 -15.75 -2.97 -4.54
C LYS A 170 -15.88 -4.48 -4.78
N LYS A 171 -15.42 -4.94 -5.95
CA LYS A 171 -15.54 -6.32 -6.42
C LYS A 171 -14.18 -7.00 -6.44
N ILE A 172 -14.03 -8.00 -5.59
CA ILE A 172 -12.76 -8.70 -5.37
C ILE A 172 -12.91 -10.18 -5.70
N THR A 173 -11.98 -10.71 -6.49
CA THR A 173 -11.85 -12.16 -6.70
C THR A 173 -10.61 -12.69 -5.99
N ILE A 174 -10.77 -13.70 -5.15
CA ILE A 174 -9.67 -14.44 -4.54
C ILE A 174 -9.49 -15.76 -5.29
N ALA A 175 -8.34 -15.94 -5.95
CA ALA A 175 -8.03 -17.13 -6.73
C ALA A 175 -7.25 -18.15 -5.91
N GLY A 176 -7.93 -19.20 -5.45
CA GLY A 176 -7.38 -20.21 -4.56
C GLY A 176 -8.16 -20.23 -3.25
N ALA A 177 -8.66 -21.41 -2.88
CA ALA A 177 -9.48 -21.61 -1.67
C ALA A 177 -8.75 -22.42 -0.58
N GLY A 178 -7.42 -22.31 -0.55
CA GLY A 178 -6.59 -22.80 0.57
C GLY A 178 -6.74 -21.92 1.81
N THR A 179 -5.92 -22.18 2.84
CA THR A 179 -5.96 -21.47 4.12
C THR A 179 -5.90 -19.95 3.98
N MET A 180 -4.94 -19.43 3.22
CA MET A 180 -4.83 -17.99 2.98
C MET A 180 -6.03 -17.44 2.19
N GLY A 181 -6.43 -18.15 1.14
CA GLY A 181 -7.51 -17.73 0.25
C GLY A 181 -8.87 -17.58 0.95
N TYR A 182 -9.34 -18.60 1.68
CA TYR A 182 -10.62 -18.48 2.37
C TYR A 182 -10.58 -17.47 3.51
N SER A 183 -9.42 -17.26 4.15
CA SER A 183 -9.28 -16.24 5.19
C SER A 183 -9.28 -14.82 4.63
N MET A 184 -8.64 -14.57 3.48
CA MET A 184 -8.75 -13.30 2.77
C MET A 184 -10.20 -13.04 2.35
N ALA A 185 -10.88 -14.05 1.78
CA ALA A 185 -12.27 -13.94 1.37
C ALA A 185 -13.19 -13.59 2.55
N ASP A 186 -13.00 -14.24 3.71
CA ASP A 186 -13.72 -13.91 4.95
C ASP A 186 -13.46 -12.47 5.41
N ILE A 187 -12.20 -12.01 5.41
CA ILE A 187 -11.83 -10.65 5.83
C ILE A 187 -12.46 -9.60 4.92
N PHE A 188 -12.36 -9.74 3.60
CA PHE A 188 -12.96 -8.81 2.66
C PHE A 188 -14.50 -8.81 2.76
N ALA A 189 -15.15 -9.97 2.80
CA ALA A 189 -16.61 -10.05 2.90
C ALA A 189 -17.16 -9.43 4.20
N ARG A 190 -16.44 -9.57 5.32
CA ARG A 190 -16.82 -8.92 6.60
C ARG A 190 -16.67 -7.40 6.57
N ASN A 191 -15.79 -6.87 5.71
CA ASN A 191 -15.62 -5.44 5.49
C ASN A 191 -16.51 -4.87 4.38
N GLY A 192 -17.48 -5.65 3.88
CA GLY A 192 -18.53 -5.16 2.97
C GLY A 192 -18.20 -5.21 1.49
N TYR A 193 -17.09 -5.85 1.09
CA TYR A 193 -16.74 -6.03 -0.32
C TYR A 193 -17.55 -7.17 -0.96
N GLU A 194 -17.84 -7.03 -2.26
CA GLU A 194 -18.40 -8.13 -3.06
C GLU A 194 -17.27 -9.11 -3.39
N VAL A 195 -17.30 -10.30 -2.79
CA VAL A 195 -16.21 -11.27 -2.91
C VAL A 195 -16.63 -12.49 -3.73
N THR A 196 -15.79 -12.84 -4.71
CA THR A 196 -15.83 -14.14 -5.38
C THR A 196 -14.63 -14.97 -4.95
N LEU A 197 -14.87 -16.18 -4.42
CA LEU A 197 -13.83 -17.16 -4.12
C LEU A 197 -13.78 -18.21 -5.22
N TRP A 198 -12.68 -18.21 -5.98
CA TRP A 198 -12.47 -19.13 -7.08
C TRP A 198 -11.52 -20.26 -6.70
N ASN A 199 -11.77 -21.46 -7.24
CA ASN A 199 -10.81 -22.55 -7.23
C ASN A 199 -11.09 -23.50 -8.42
N HIS A 200 -10.07 -24.12 -8.98
CA HIS A 200 -10.23 -25.14 -10.03
C HIS A 200 -10.94 -26.43 -9.54
N ARG A 201 -11.11 -26.63 -8.21
CA ARG A 201 -11.79 -27.81 -7.63
C ARG A 201 -12.94 -27.45 -6.70
N GLN A 202 -14.14 -27.89 -7.05
CA GLN A 202 -15.35 -27.76 -6.22
C GLN A 202 -15.17 -28.30 -4.79
N PRO A 203 -14.59 -29.49 -4.54
CA PRO A 203 -14.40 -29.98 -3.17
C PRO A 203 -13.54 -29.06 -2.29
N THR A 204 -12.65 -28.26 -2.89
CA THR A 204 -11.84 -27.30 -2.14
C THR A 204 -12.68 -26.09 -1.70
N LEU A 205 -13.60 -25.64 -2.55
CA LEU A 205 -14.57 -24.58 -2.22
C LEU A 205 -15.53 -25.03 -1.12
N ASP A 206 -16.05 -26.25 -1.21
CA ASP A 206 -16.97 -26.81 -0.22
C ASP A 206 -16.30 -26.84 1.17
N LYS A 207 -15.03 -27.30 1.22
CA LYS A 207 -14.22 -27.27 2.44
C LYS A 207 -13.97 -25.85 2.94
N ALA A 208 -13.60 -24.93 2.06
CA ALA A 208 -13.36 -23.53 2.40
C ALA A 208 -14.59 -22.86 3.03
N ARG A 209 -15.78 -23.13 2.49
CA ARG A 209 -17.06 -22.61 3.03
C ARG A 209 -17.27 -22.99 4.50
N THR A 210 -16.82 -24.17 4.93
CA THR A 210 -16.90 -24.59 6.35
C THR A 210 -15.93 -23.86 7.29
N LYS A 211 -14.94 -23.13 6.73
CA LYS A 211 -13.90 -22.41 7.48
C LYS A 211 -14.13 -20.91 7.54
N ILE A 212 -15.03 -20.40 6.71
CA ILE A 212 -15.43 -18.99 6.67
C ILE A 212 -16.48 -18.74 7.75
N SER A 213 -16.51 -17.53 8.32
CA SER A 213 -17.51 -17.16 9.32
C SER A 213 -18.92 -17.19 8.72
N ALA A 214 -19.92 -17.66 9.48
CA ALA A 214 -21.27 -17.88 8.95
C ALA A 214 -21.87 -16.64 8.25
N GLY A 215 -21.68 -15.43 8.81
CA GLY A 215 -22.19 -14.19 8.22
C GLY A 215 -21.48 -13.72 6.95
N ALA A 216 -20.24 -14.16 6.73
CA ALA A 216 -19.49 -13.89 5.49
C ALA A 216 -19.73 -14.98 4.45
N ALA A 217 -19.91 -16.23 4.88
CA ALA A 217 -20.03 -17.38 4.01
C ALA A 217 -21.19 -17.26 3.02
N ASP A 218 -22.30 -16.63 3.41
CA ASP A 218 -23.48 -16.42 2.56
C ASP A 218 -23.38 -15.20 1.65
N LYS A 219 -22.38 -14.35 1.86
CA LYS A 219 -22.11 -13.14 1.03
C LYS A 219 -21.05 -13.37 -0.04
N ILE A 220 -20.37 -14.52 -0.01
CA ILE A 220 -19.31 -14.88 -0.96
C ILE A 220 -19.90 -15.71 -2.10
N THR A 221 -19.55 -15.36 -3.33
CA THR A 221 -19.81 -16.19 -4.51
C THR A 221 -18.71 -17.23 -4.65
N TYR A 222 -19.05 -18.52 -4.66
CA TYR A 222 -18.09 -19.62 -4.86
C TYR A 222 -18.24 -20.17 -6.27
N THR A 223 -17.14 -20.28 -7.02
CA THR A 223 -17.21 -20.78 -8.40
C THR A 223 -15.91 -21.42 -8.85
N THR A 224 -16.03 -22.33 -9.81
CA THR A 224 -14.91 -22.92 -10.55
C THR A 224 -14.75 -22.28 -11.94
N SER A 225 -15.70 -21.44 -12.37
CA SER A 225 -15.66 -20.79 -13.69
C SER A 225 -14.62 -19.68 -13.76
N MET A 226 -13.91 -19.59 -14.88
CA MET A 226 -12.98 -18.50 -15.20
C MET A 226 -13.69 -17.15 -15.41
N ASP A 227 -15.02 -17.12 -15.57
CA ASP A 227 -15.79 -15.87 -15.60
C ASP A 227 -15.69 -15.08 -14.29
N ALA A 228 -15.23 -15.71 -13.20
CA ALA A 228 -14.91 -15.06 -11.93
C ALA A 228 -13.93 -13.89 -12.06
N PHE A 229 -13.15 -13.82 -13.14
CA PHE A 229 -12.10 -12.83 -13.34
C PHE A 229 -12.55 -11.62 -14.16
N ARG A 230 -13.79 -11.61 -14.68
CA ARG A 230 -14.37 -10.50 -15.45
C ARG A 230 -15.13 -9.52 -14.56
N GLY A 231 -15.10 -8.23 -14.87
CA GLY A 231 -15.89 -7.23 -14.15
C GLY A 231 -15.46 -7.05 -12.69
N ARG A 232 -14.15 -7.12 -12.42
CA ARG A 232 -13.57 -7.08 -11.07
C ARG A 232 -12.63 -5.88 -10.93
N ASP A 233 -12.57 -5.33 -9.73
CA ASP A 233 -11.67 -4.21 -9.42
C ASP A 233 -10.31 -4.74 -8.95
N LEU A 234 -10.32 -5.86 -8.21
CA LEU A 234 -9.12 -6.52 -7.69
C LEU A 234 -9.22 -8.05 -7.83
N ILE A 235 -8.13 -8.67 -8.29
CA ILE A 235 -7.94 -10.12 -8.26
C ILE A 235 -6.71 -10.44 -7.41
N VAL A 236 -6.84 -11.27 -6.37
CA VAL A 236 -5.73 -11.71 -5.53
C VAL A 236 -5.50 -13.21 -5.71
N GLU A 237 -4.35 -13.56 -6.25
CA GLU A 237 -3.92 -14.93 -6.47
C GLU A 237 -3.32 -15.54 -5.19
N SER A 238 -3.77 -16.74 -4.82
CA SER A 238 -3.29 -17.53 -3.68
C SER A 238 -3.43 -19.05 -3.94
N ILE A 239 -3.06 -19.49 -5.13
CA ILE A 239 -2.89 -20.88 -5.52
C ILE A 239 -1.60 -21.46 -4.91
N VAL A 240 -1.25 -22.70 -5.29
CA VAL A 240 -0.03 -23.36 -4.85
C VAL A 240 1.22 -22.50 -5.09
N GLU A 241 2.17 -22.55 -4.16
CA GLU A 241 3.44 -21.82 -4.22
C GLU A 241 4.43 -22.52 -5.17
N ASP A 242 4.09 -22.51 -6.46
CA ASP A 242 4.89 -23.07 -7.54
C ASP A 242 4.93 -22.07 -8.71
N MET A 243 6.14 -21.80 -9.21
CA MET A 243 6.36 -20.77 -10.24
C MET A 243 5.63 -21.12 -11.54
N GLU A 244 5.75 -22.35 -12.02
CA GLU A 244 5.14 -22.76 -13.29
C GLU A 244 3.61 -22.74 -13.22
N ALA A 245 3.04 -23.22 -12.11
CA ALA A 245 1.60 -23.17 -11.87
C ALA A 245 1.07 -21.73 -11.89
N LYS A 246 1.77 -20.78 -11.25
CA LYS A 246 1.37 -19.36 -11.24
C LYS A 246 1.53 -18.70 -12.60
N LEU A 247 2.64 -18.94 -13.30
CA LEU A 247 2.86 -18.43 -14.66
C LEU A 247 1.77 -18.94 -15.62
N ALA A 248 1.42 -20.22 -15.56
CA ALA A 248 0.34 -20.79 -16.36
C ALA A 248 -1.01 -20.14 -16.02
N PHE A 249 -1.30 -19.98 -14.72
CA PHE A 249 -2.52 -19.31 -14.27
C PHE A 249 -2.63 -17.86 -14.78
N TYR A 250 -1.57 -17.06 -14.72
CA TYR A 250 -1.60 -15.67 -15.17
C TYR A 250 -1.77 -15.52 -16.69
N ARG A 251 -1.16 -16.40 -17.48
CA ARG A 251 -1.34 -16.42 -18.95
C ARG A 251 -2.80 -16.68 -19.34
N GLU A 252 -3.50 -17.50 -18.57
CA GLU A 252 -4.91 -17.82 -18.83
C GLU A 252 -5.86 -16.76 -18.25
N MET A 253 -5.62 -16.32 -17.01
CA MET A 253 -6.55 -15.48 -16.26
C MET A 253 -6.44 -14.00 -16.64
N SER A 254 -5.23 -13.46 -16.73
CA SER A 254 -5.01 -12.02 -16.90
C SER A 254 -5.64 -11.41 -18.16
N PRO A 255 -5.75 -12.11 -19.32
CA PRO A 255 -6.47 -11.59 -20.49
C PRO A 255 -7.99 -11.50 -20.32
N LEU A 256 -8.56 -12.17 -19.31
CA LEU A 256 -9.99 -12.12 -19.00
C LEU A 256 -10.35 -10.91 -18.15
N ALA A 257 -9.38 -10.39 -17.39
CA ALA A 257 -9.55 -9.24 -16.52
C ALA A 257 -9.70 -7.95 -17.33
N ASP A 258 -10.44 -6.99 -16.78
CA ASP A 258 -10.63 -5.70 -17.43
C ASP A 258 -9.30 -4.91 -17.41
N PRO A 259 -9.08 -3.96 -18.34
CA PRO A 259 -7.81 -3.22 -18.45
C PRO A 259 -7.39 -2.48 -17.18
N GLU A 260 -8.34 -2.18 -16.30
CA GLU A 260 -8.16 -1.42 -15.07
C GLU A 260 -8.14 -2.32 -13.82
N THR A 261 -8.43 -3.62 -13.94
CA THR A 261 -8.43 -4.55 -12.80
C THR A 261 -7.03 -4.70 -12.22
N ILE A 262 -6.85 -4.40 -10.93
CA ILE A 262 -5.58 -4.67 -10.25
C ILE A 262 -5.43 -6.18 -10.08
N ILE A 263 -4.24 -6.70 -10.39
CA ILE A 263 -3.90 -8.11 -10.20
C ILE A 263 -2.81 -8.20 -9.14
N ALA A 264 -3.06 -8.97 -8.09
CA ALA A 264 -2.13 -9.15 -6.99
C ALA A 264 -1.78 -10.63 -6.78
N THR A 265 -0.60 -10.89 -6.22
CA THR A 265 -0.18 -12.24 -5.78
C THR A 265 0.11 -12.29 -4.29
N ASN A 266 -0.36 -13.33 -3.62
CA ASN A 266 -0.03 -13.63 -2.22
C ASN A 266 1.17 -14.61 -2.10
N THR A 267 2.08 -14.62 -3.07
CA THR A 267 3.33 -15.39 -2.95
C THR A 267 4.13 -14.94 -1.73
N SER A 268 4.81 -15.87 -1.07
CA SER A 268 5.69 -15.60 0.07
C SER A 268 7.12 -15.26 -0.34
N GLY A 269 7.50 -15.41 -1.60
CA GLY A 269 8.86 -15.06 -2.01
C GLY A 269 9.26 -15.37 -3.44
N LEU A 270 8.32 -15.80 -4.29
CA LEU A 270 8.58 -15.87 -5.73
C LEU A 270 8.69 -14.45 -6.29
N SER A 271 9.64 -14.25 -7.21
CA SER A 271 9.89 -12.95 -7.80
C SER A 271 8.63 -12.40 -8.48
N ILE A 272 8.23 -11.20 -8.07
CA ILE A 272 7.10 -10.48 -8.65
C ILE A 272 7.41 -10.11 -10.10
N ASN A 273 8.64 -9.69 -10.42
CA ASN A 273 9.07 -9.37 -11.79
C ASN A 273 8.95 -10.59 -12.71
N LYS A 274 9.34 -11.79 -12.26
CA LYS A 274 9.19 -13.01 -13.05
C LYS A 274 7.72 -13.36 -13.32
N LEU A 275 6.85 -13.17 -12.33
CA LEU A 275 5.41 -13.39 -12.48
C LEU A 275 4.76 -12.34 -13.39
N ALA A 276 5.18 -11.08 -13.27
CA ALA A 276 4.68 -9.96 -14.07
C ALA A 276 4.82 -10.19 -15.58
N ALA A 277 5.91 -10.86 -16.00
CA ALA A 277 6.14 -11.20 -17.41
C ALA A 277 5.06 -12.13 -18.02
N ALA A 278 4.23 -12.78 -17.21
CA ALA A 278 3.11 -13.61 -17.66
C ALA A 278 1.74 -12.90 -17.58
N VAL A 279 1.71 -11.64 -17.12
CA VAL A 279 0.49 -10.87 -16.88
C VAL A 279 0.28 -9.86 -18.01
N THR A 280 -0.91 -9.84 -18.61
CA THR A 280 -1.32 -8.74 -19.48
C THR A 280 -1.52 -7.48 -18.64
N GLY A 281 -0.78 -6.41 -18.94
CA GLY A 281 -0.75 -5.19 -18.13
C GLY A 281 0.07 -5.36 -16.85
N PRO A 282 1.40 -5.54 -16.96
CA PRO A 282 2.27 -5.72 -15.79
C PRO A 282 2.30 -4.49 -14.86
N ASP A 283 1.97 -3.31 -15.38
CA ASP A 283 1.92 -2.06 -14.64
C ASP A 283 0.79 -2.00 -13.59
N ARG A 284 -0.24 -2.85 -13.72
CA ARG A 284 -1.30 -3.08 -12.72
C ARG A 284 -1.15 -4.35 -11.89
N PHE A 285 0.05 -4.96 -11.94
CA PHE A 285 0.38 -6.15 -11.17
C PHE A 285 1.27 -5.81 -9.97
N LEU A 286 1.08 -6.48 -8.81
CA LEU A 286 1.97 -6.36 -7.65
C LEU A 286 1.92 -7.59 -6.73
N GLY A 287 2.86 -7.68 -5.80
CA GLY A 287 2.76 -8.57 -4.66
C GLY A 287 1.90 -7.96 -3.55
N MET A 288 0.97 -8.73 -3.00
CA MET A 288 0.20 -8.40 -1.81
C MET A 288 0.36 -9.57 -0.84
N HIS A 289 1.50 -9.63 -0.14
CA HIS A 289 1.88 -10.77 0.69
C HIS A 289 1.27 -10.63 2.08
N TRP A 290 0.36 -11.55 2.38
CA TRP A 290 -0.31 -11.70 3.68
C TRP A 290 0.39 -12.74 4.54
N PHE A 291 0.36 -12.52 5.85
CA PHE A 291 1.04 -13.36 6.81
C PHE A 291 0.08 -14.30 7.54
N ASN A 292 0.49 -15.55 7.72
CA ASN A 292 -0.32 -16.57 8.39
C ASN A 292 -0.17 -16.49 9.93
N PRO A 293 -1.27 -16.52 10.71
CA PRO A 293 -2.66 -16.49 10.28
C PRO A 293 -3.13 -15.07 9.91
N PRO A 294 -3.72 -14.86 8.73
CA PRO A 294 -4.07 -13.52 8.23
C PRO A 294 -5.21 -12.88 9.01
N THR A 295 -5.90 -13.61 9.87
CA THR A 295 -6.91 -13.03 10.78
C THR A 295 -6.28 -12.35 12.00
N LEU A 296 -5.03 -12.69 12.36
CA LEU A 296 -4.36 -12.16 13.56
C LEU A 296 -3.13 -11.31 13.22
N ILE A 297 -2.42 -11.63 12.13
CA ILE A 297 -1.25 -10.85 11.73
C ILE A 297 -1.72 -9.61 10.96
N PRO A 298 -1.35 -8.38 11.40
CA PRO A 298 -1.81 -7.16 10.77
C PRO A 298 -1.05 -6.80 9.50
N LEU A 299 0.19 -7.25 9.35
CA LEU A 299 1.07 -6.87 8.24
C LEU A 299 0.57 -7.40 6.89
N ILE A 300 0.67 -6.55 5.88
CA ILE A 300 0.65 -6.92 4.45
C ILE A 300 1.87 -6.27 3.81
N GLU A 301 2.72 -7.03 3.13
CA GLU A 301 3.74 -6.44 2.26
C GLU A 301 3.14 -6.15 0.89
N ILE A 302 3.34 -4.94 0.38
CA ILE A 302 2.94 -4.51 -0.96
C ILE A 302 4.21 -4.40 -1.79
N ILE A 303 4.45 -5.35 -2.69
CA ILE A 303 5.70 -5.47 -3.42
C ILE A 303 5.52 -4.99 -4.85
N LYS A 304 6.22 -3.91 -5.21
CA LYS A 304 6.21 -3.39 -6.57
C LYS A 304 7.09 -4.24 -7.48
N ASN A 305 6.57 -4.51 -8.67
CA ASN A 305 7.40 -4.86 -9.83
C ASN A 305 7.96 -3.58 -10.46
N GLU A 306 8.88 -3.72 -11.42
CA GLU A 306 9.55 -2.58 -12.08
C GLU A 306 8.59 -1.63 -12.79
N GLU A 307 7.44 -2.11 -13.25
CA GLU A 307 6.42 -1.38 -13.98
C GLU A 307 5.22 -0.97 -13.10
N THR A 308 5.12 -1.46 -11.85
CA THR A 308 3.95 -1.21 -10.99
C THR A 308 3.71 0.29 -10.83
N ARG A 309 2.54 0.74 -11.30
CA ARG A 309 2.16 2.14 -11.21
C ARG A 309 1.98 2.61 -9.76
N PRO A 310 2.30 3.89 -9.45
CA PRO A 310 2.10 4.44 -8.11
C PRO A 310 0.65 4.38 -7.60
N ASP A 311 -0.34 4.63 -8.46
CA ASP A 311 -1.77 4.56 -8.10
C ASP A 311 -2.21 3.16 -7.68
N VAL A 312 -1.67 2.12 -8.33
CA VAL A 312 -1.97 0.72 -8.03
C VAL A 312 -1.43 0.34 -6.66
N ALA A 313 -0.16 0.65 -6.39
CA ALA A 313 0.45 0.41 -5.07
C ALA A 313 -0.29 1.17 -3.96
N LYS A 314 -0.63 2.44 -4.21
CA LYS A 314 -1.39 3.25 -3.24
C LYS A 314 -2.80 2.73 -3.03
N THR A 315 -3.50 2.28 -4.08
CA THR A 315 -4.84 1.69 -3.97
C THR A 315 -4.82 0.46 -3.06
N ILE A 316 -3.84 -0.42 -3.20
CA ILE A 316 -3.71 -1.61 -2.34
C ILE A 316 -3.28 -1.24 -0.92
N TYR A 317 -2.47 -0.20 -0.75
CA TYR A 317 -2.11 0.35 0.56
C TYR A 317 -3.34 0.87 1.30
N ASP A 318 -4.12 1.75 0.66
CA ASP A 318 -5.34 2.31 1.24
C ASP A 318 -6.39 1.22 1.51
N LEU A 319 -6.57 0.26 0.59
CA LEU A 319 -7.45 -0.89 0.78
C LEU A 319 -7.04 -1.71 2.01
N SER A 320 -5.74 -1.97 2.17
CA SER A 320 -5.22 -2.71 3.33
C SER A 320 -5.53 -1.99 4.63
N LEU A 321 -5.34 -0.67 4.69
CA LEU A 321 -5.73 0.12 5.86
C LEU A 321 -7.23 0.04 6.14
N ALA A 322 -8.08 0.11 5.11
CA ALA A 322 -9.54 0.08 5.24
C ALA A 322 -10.06 -1.24 5.86
N ILE A 323 -9.36 -2.36 5.63
CA ILE A 323 -9.68 -3.66 6.24
C ILE A 323 -8.96 -3.92 7.58
N GLY A 324 -8.39 -2.87 8.19
CA GLY A 324 -7.72 -2.93 9.49
C GLY A 324 -6.30 -3.52 9.46
N LYS A 325 -5.69 -3.62 8.28
CA LYS A 325 -4.30 -4.10 8.11
C LYS A 325 -3.30 -2.96 8.25
N LYS A 326 -2.02 -3.32 8.38
CA LYS A 326 -0.88 -2.42 8.50
C LYS A 326 0.06 -2.69 7.32
N PRO A 327 -0.20 -2.08 6.15
CA PRO A 327 0.59 -2.34 4.95
C PRO A 327 2.01 -1.75 5.07
N ALA A 328 2.97 -2.45 4.50
CA ALA A 328 4.33 -1.96 4.29
C ALA A 328 4.66 -2.01 2.79
N LEU A 329 5.11 -0.88 2.23
CA LEU A 329 5.49 -0.80 0.83
C LEU A 329 6.92 -1.32 0.63
N VAL A 330 7.09 -2.27 -0.26
CA VAL A 330 8.37 -2.83 -0.70
C VAL A 330 8.62 -2.33 -2.12
N GLU A 331 9.47 -1.31 -2.23
CA GLU A 331 9.70 -0.58 -3.47
C GLU A 331 10.32 -1.41 -4.59
N LYS A 332 10.99 -2.51 -4.25
CA LYS A 332 11.74 -3.34 -5.20
C LYS A 332 11.49 -4.82 -4.94
N ASP A 333 11.23 -5.56 -6.01
CA ASP A 333 11.24 -7.01 -6.00
C ASP A 333 12.65 -7.54 -5.67
N VAL A 334 12.77 -8.18 -4.52
CA VAL A 334 13.98 -8.89 -4.09
C VAL A 334 13.58 -10.29 -3.60
N PRO A 335 14.43 -11.31 -3.77
CA PRO A 335 14.12 -12.65 -3.26
C PRO A 335 13.80 -12.62 -1.76
N GLY A 336 12.58 -13.07 -1.41
CA GLY A 336 12.06 -13.07 -0.04
C GLY A 336 11.57 -11.72 0.49
N PHE A 337 11.45 -10.69 -0.36
CA PHE A 337 10.92 -9.37 0.00
C PHE A 337 11.62 -8.76 1.22
N ALA A 338 10.95 -7.98 2.07
CA ALA A 338 11.58 -7.43 3.27
C ALA A 338 11.47 -8.41 4.44
N ALA A 339 10.26 -8.91 4.72
CA ALA A 339 9.98 -9.68 5.92
C ALA A 339 10.72 -11.03 5.95
N ASN A 340 10.70 -11.82 4.87
CA ASN A 340 11.36 -13.13 4.88
C ASN A 340 12.88 -13.00 4.89
N ARG A 341 13.44 -11.93 4.31
CA ARG A 341 14.89 -11.65 4.42
C ARG A 341 15.30 -11.36 5.86
N ILE A 342 14.58 -10.49 6.56
CA ILE A 342 14.82 -10.20 7.98
C ILE A 342 14.64 -11.47 8.82
N GLN A 343 13.55 -12.21 8.56
CA GLN A 343 13.26 -13.45 9.28
C GLN A 343 14.37 -14.50 9.13
N LEU A 344 14.88 -14.72 7.92
CA LEU A 344 15.95 -15.70 7.71
C LEU A 344 17.31 -15.22 8.22
N ALA A 345 17.59 -13.92 8.24
CA ALA A 345 18.80 -13.40 8.88
C ALA A 345 18.80 -13.70 10.38
N VAL A 346 17.68 -13.44 11.07
CA VAL A 346 17.53 -13.77 12.49
C VAL A 346 17.58 -15.28 12.73
N LEU A 347 16.91 -16.07 11.89
CA LEU A 347 16.90 -17.53 12.01
C LEU A 347 18.29 -18.13 11.80
N ARG A 348 19.07 -17.60 10.85
CA ARG A 348 20.44 -18.05 10.56
C ARG A 348 21.32 -17.93 11.80
N GLU A 349 21.35 -16.76 12.41
CA GLU A 349 22.15 -16.49 13.62
C GLU A 349 21.66 -17.35 14.80
N ALA A 350 20.34 -17.42 15.02
CA ALA A 350 19.78 -18.23 16.10
C ALA A 350 20.15 -19.72 15.98
N LEU A 351 20.11 -20.28 14.77
CA LEU A 351 20.48 -21.68 14.54
C LEU A 351 21.99 -21.92 14.64
N ALA A 352 22.83 -20.96 14.24
CA ALA A 352 24.28 -21.06 14.42
C ALA A 352 24.65 -21.11 15.91
N LEU A 353 24.10 -20.21 16.72
CA LEU A 353 24.33 -20.19 18.18
C LEU A 353 23.87 -21.48 18.86
N VAL A 354 22.77 -22.08 18.39
CA VAL A 354 22.29 -23.38 18.91
C VAL A 354 23.21 -24.52 18.46
N ARG A 355 23.63 -24.54 17.20
CA ARG A 355 24.56 -25.54 16.63
C ARG A 355 25.86 -25.56 17.43
N ASP A 356 26.38 -24.38 17.76
CA ASP A 356 27.66 -24.21 18.42
C ASP A 356 27.58 -24.36 19.95
N GLY A 357 26.38 -24.68 20.48
CA GLY A 357 26.15 -24.94 21.89
C GLY A 357 26.22 -23.70 22.78
N VAL A 358 26.21 -22.50 22.19
CA VAL A 358 26.21 -21.22 22.92
C VAL A 358 24.90 -21.05 23.69
N VAL A 359 23.79 -21.50 23.10
CA VAL A 359 22.46 -21.41 23.70
C VAL A 359 21.61 -22.63 23.31
N SER A 360 20.67 -23.04 24.16
CA SER A 360 19.70 -24.08 23.79
C SER A 360 18.65 -23.53 22.81
N VAL A 361 17.86 -24.42 22.19
CA VAL A 361 16.70 -24.06 21.36
C VAL A 361 15.74 -23.14 22.14
N GLU A 362 15.39 -23.52 23.38
CA GLU A 362 14.52 -22.75 24.26
C GLU A 362 15.14 -21.40 24.62
N GLY A 363 16.46 -21.37 24.82
CA GLY A 363 17.19 -20.15 25.16
C GLY A 363 17.23 -19.15 24.00
N ALA A 364 17.48 -19.60 22.76
CA ALA A 364 17.41 -18.75 21.57
C ALA A 364 16.01 -18.14 21.40
N ASP A 365 14.98 -18.96 21.57
CA ASP A 365 13.59 -18.51 21.57
C ASP A 365 13.28 -17.54 22.73
N ALA A 366 13.88 -17.72 23.91
CA ALA A 366 13.70 -16.84 25.06
C ALA A 366 14.33 -15.46 24.84
N VAL A 367 15.51 -15.38 24.23
CA VAL A 367 16.16 -14.11 23.83
C VAL A 367 15.24 -13.31 22.91
N MET A 368 14.61 -13.97 21.93
CA MET A 368 13.63 -13.32 21.06
C MET A 368 12.34 -12.96 21.80
N LYS A 369 11.73 -13.88 22.55
CA LYS A 369 10.41 -13.67 23.17
C LYS A 369 10.43 -12.65 24.32
N TYR A 370 11.51 -12.57 25.07
CA TYR A 370 11.61 -11.72 26.27
C TYR A 370 12.50 -10.49 26.06
N GLY A 371 13.30 -10.46 25.00
CA GLY A 371 14.18 -9.35 24.65
C GLY A 371 13.81 -8.74 23.29
N LEU A 372 14.45 -9.22 22.22
CA LEU A 372 14.44 -8.59 20.91
C LEU A 372 13.04 -8.47 20.30
N GLY A 373 12.32 -9.59 20.18
CA GLY A 373 10.96 -9.63 19.63
C GLY A 373 9.94 -8.88 20.49
N PHE A 374 10.11 -8.87 21.81
CA PHE A 374 9.24 -8.08 22.70
C PHE A 374 9.42 -6.57 22.46
N ARG A 375 10.68 -6.10 22.34
CA ARG A 375 10.97 -4.71 21.95
C ARG A 375 10.47 -4.40 20.55
N TRP A 376 10.72 -5.29 19.59
CA TRP A 376 10.37 -5.11 18.19
C TRP A 376 8.87 -5.13 17.90
N ALA A 377 8.07 -5.70 18.80
CA ALA A 377 6.62 -5.55 18.73
C ALA A 377 6.16 -4.11 18.97
N CYS A 378 6.93 -3.31 19.71
CA CYS A 378 6.61 -1.91 20.04
C CYS A 378 7.40 -0.89 19.21
N LEU A 379 8.68 -1.18 18.94
CA LEU A 379 9.62 -0.32 18.21
C LEU A 379 10.40 -1.18 17.23
N GLY A 380 10.23 -0.97 15.93
CA GLY A 380 10.96 -1.73 14.91
C GLY A 380 12.48 -1.66 15.08
N PRO A 381 13.25 -2.48 14.32
CA PRO A 381 14.71 -2.54 14.50
C PRO A 381 15.41 -1.19 14.30
N LEU A 382 14.92 -0.34 13.38
CA LEU A 382 15.51 0.99 13.16
C LEU A 382 15.17 1.97 14.28
N GLU A 383 13.91 2.00 14.74
CA GLU A 383 13.52 2.81 15.91
C GLU A 383 14.30 2.38 17.16
N THR A 384 14.47 1.07 17.35
CA THR A 384 15.26 0.50 18.45
C THR A 384 16.69 1.04 18.46
N VAL A 385 17.30 1.23 17.28
CA VAL A 385 18.64 1.80 17.14
C VAL A 385 18.64 3.30 17.46
N ASP A 386 17.66 4.06 16.95
CA ASP A 386 17.54 5.49 17.27
C ASP A 386 17.41 5.73 18.77
N PHE A 387 16.60 4.92 19.47
CA PHE A 387 16.44 5.01 20.93
C PHE A 387 17.69 4.59 21.71
N GLY A 388 18.55 3.74 21.14
CA GLY A 388 19.77 3.28 21.81
C GLY A 388 21.03 4.07 21.45
N GLY A 389 20.97 4.97 20.48
CA GLY A 389 22.10 5.77 19.99
C GLY A 389 22.77 5.14 18.78
N LEU A 390 22.68 5.82 17.63
CA LEU A 390 23.29 5.37 16.37
C LEU A 390 24.82 5.18 16.48
N ASP A 391 25.49 6.01 17.26
CA ASP A 391 26.92 5.94 17.55
C ASP A 391 27.29 4.67 18.34
N VAL A 392 26.49 4.31 19.35
CA VAL A 392 26.67 3.10 20.14
C VAL A 392 26.49 1.86 19.27
N PHE A 393 25.42 1.81 18.47
CA PHE A 393 25.19 0.70 17.54
C PHE A 393 26.28 0.61 16.47
N CYS A 394 26.74 1.75 15.95
CA CYS A 394 27.85 1.79 15.00
C CYS A 394 29.11 1.17 15.60
N HIS A 395 29.49 1.59 16.81
CA HIS A 395 30.66 1.04 17.49
C HIS A 395 30.54 -0.46 17.79
N ILE A 396 29.37 -0.93 18.22
CA ILE A 396 29.13 -2.37 18.44
C ILE A 396 29.25 -3.15 17.13
N SER A 397 28.69 -2.60 16.04
CA SER A 397 28.74 -3.22 14.72
C SER A 397 30.16 -3.36 14.18
N GLU A 398 31.09 -2.46 14.53
CA GLU A 398 32.50 -2.53 14.07
C GLU A 398 33.19 -3.84 14.47
N TYR A 399 32.93 -4.34 15.69
CA TYR A 399 33.56 -5.58 16.17
C TYR A 399 32.65 -6.80 16.05
N LEU A 400 31.31 -6.64 16.10
CA LEU A 400 30.39 -7.78 16.11
C LEU A 400 29.99 -8.24 14.71
N MET A 401 29.78 -7.33 13.74
CA MET A 401 29.34 -7.73 12.39
C MET A 401 30.31 -8.70 11.69
N PRO A 402 31.65 -8.58 11.83
CA PRO A 402 32.58 -9.56 11.27
C PRO A 402 32.51 -10.96 11.88
N ASP A 403 31.91 -11.11 13.06
CA ASP A 403 31.84 -12.37 13.82
C ASP A 403 30.48 -13.08 13.68
N LEU A 404 29.46 -12.41 13.11
CA LEU A 404 28.13 -12.99 12.89
C LEU A 404 28.16 -14.12 11.84
N GLU A 405 27.22 -15.07 11.93
CA GLU A 405 27.05 -16.11 10.93
C GLU A 405 26.65 -15.50 9.59
N ASP A 406 27.39 -15.85 8.53
CA ASP A 406 27.23 -15.31 7.18
C ASP A 406 26.99 -16.38 6.11
N SER A 407 26.81 -17.66 6.50
CA SER A 407 26.53 -18.73 5.54
C SER A 407 25.32 -18.44 4.65
N HIS A 408 25.46 -18.85 3.38
CA HIS A 408 24.43 -18.80 2.34
C HIS A 408 23.77 -20.16 2.07
N GLU A 409 24.13 -21.17 2.86
CA GLU A 409 23.55 -22.52 2.78
C GLU A 409 22.34 -22.66 3.70
N VAL A 410 21.52 -23.70 3.48
CA VAL A 410 20.45 -24.06 4.43
C VAL A 410 21.08 -24.43 5.78
N PRO A 411 20.65 -23.84 6.91
CA PRO A 411 21.20 -24.16 8.22
C PRO A 411 21.15 -25.66 8.55
N ALA A 412 22.27 -26.24 8.99
CA ALA A 412 22.42 -27.69 9.17
C ALA A 412 21.35 -28.30 10.09
N LEU A 413 21.08 -27.67 11.24
CA LEU A 413 20.05 -28.14 12.18
C LEU A 413 18.65 -28.18 11.55
N LEU A 414 18.33 -27.24 10.66
CA LEU A 414 17.05 -27.25 9.95
C LEU A 414 16.99 -28.41 8.95
N LYS A 415 18.08 -28.63 8.21
CA LYS A 415 18.22 -29.74 7.26
C LYS A 415 18.08 -31.10 7.94
N GLU A 416 18.75 -31.30 9.07
CA GLU A 416 18.67 -32.53 9.87
C GLU A 416 17.23 -32.84 10.32
N LYS A 417 16.49 -31.83 10.79
CA LYS A 417 15.07 -31.99 11.17
C LYS A 417 14.20 -32.42 9.99
N VAL A 418 14.43 -31.81 8.82
CA VAL A 418 13.70 -32.17 7.60
C VAL A 418 14.02 -33.59 7.16
N GLU A 419 15.30 -33.98 7.16
CA GLU A 419 15.74 -35.35 6.81
C GLU A 419 15.19 -36.41 7.77
N ALA A 420 15.00 -36.07 9.04
CA ALA A 420 14.36 -36.92 10.04
C ALA A 420 12.82 -36.98 9.92
N GLY A 421 12.19 -36.21 9.03
CA GLY A 421 10.73 -36.10 8.94
C GLY A 421 10.08 -35.28 10.06
N ASP A 422 10.88 -34.55 10.85
CA ASP A 422 10.45 -33.73 11.99
C ASP A 422 10.05 -32.31 11.51
N TYR A 423 8.95 -32.19 10.75
CA TYR A 423 8.49 -30.94 10.15
C TYR A 423 7.72 -29.97 11.09
N GLY A 424 7.78 -30.18 12.39
CA GLY A 424 7.10 -29.38 13.40
C GLY A 424 5.66 -29.84 13.68
N VAL A 425 4.76 -28.89 13.90
CA VAL A 425 3.38 -29.13 14.34
C VAL A 425 2.64 -30.14 13.45
N LYS A 426 2.86 -30.11 12.14
CA LYS A 426 2.15 -30.98 11.17
C LYS A 426 2.53 -32.47 11.26
N THR A 427 3.70 -32.79 11.80
CA THR A 427 4.17 -34.17 12.04
C THR A 427 4.25 -34.49 13.53
N GLY A 428 3.78 -33.59 14.40
CA GLY A 428 3.83 -33.76 15.85
C GLY A 428 5.23 -33.59 16.46
N LYS A 429 6.26 -33.22 15.69
CA LYS A 429 7.63 -33.05 16.20
C LYS A 429 8.49 -32.18 15.28
N GLY A 430 9.30 -31.31 15.86
CA GLY A 430 10.29 -30.47 15.18
C GLY A 430 11.47 -30.16 16.09
N PHE A 431 11.76 -28.87 16.28
CA PHE A 431 12.61 -28.41 17.39
C PHE A 431 11.98 -28.69 18.76
N TYR A 432 10.66 -28.70 18.83
CA TYR A 432 9.86 -29.03 20.01
C TYR A 432 8.98 -30.27 19.77
N ASP A 433 8.49 -30.86 20.85
CA ASP A 433 7.51 -31.94 20.84
C ASP A 433 6.07 -31.39 20.73
N TYR A 434 5.34 -31.84 19.72
CA TYR A 434 3.95 -31.48 19.44
C TYR A 434 3.04 -32.72 19.39
N ALA A 435 3.47 -33.87 19.91
CA ALA A 435 2.71 -35.11 19.86
C ALA A 435 1.39 -35.03 20.64
N GLY A 436 0.39 -35.80 20.20
CA GLY A 436 -0.94 -35.83 20.81
C GLY A 436 -1.64 -34.46 20.72
N ASP A 437 -2.21 -34.01 21.84
CA ASP A 437 -2.93 -32.74 21.92
C ASP A 437 -2.03 -31.49 21.94
N LYS A 438 -0.70 -31.66 22.13
CA LYS A 438 0.24 -30.54 22.29
C LYS A 438 0.25 -29.60 21.09
N ALA A 439 0.11 -30.11 19.86
CA ALA A 439 -0.01 -29.31 18.65
C ALA A 439 -1.18 -28.32 18.71
N ARG A 440 -2.35 -28.81 19.14
CA ARG A 440 -3.59 -28.04 19.25
C ARG A 440 -3.50 -27.00 20.36
N GLU A 441 -2.98 -27.40 21.52
CA GLU A 441 -2.76 -26.51 22.66
C GLU A 441 -1.77 -25.39 22.35
N ALA A 442 -0.64 -25.72 21.71
CA ALA A 442 0.36 -24.74 21.30
C ALA A 442 -0.20 -23.73 20.29
N THR A 443 -0.99 -24.21 19.32
CA THR A 443 -1.66 -23.35 18.33
C THR A 443 -2.65 -22.40 19.01
N ALA A 444 -3.53 -22.92 19.88
CA ALA A 444 -4.49 -22.10 20.61
C ALA A 444 -3.81 -21.07 21.53
N ALA A 445 -2.74 -21.47 22.21
CA ALA A 445 -1.97 -20.57 23.07
C ALA A 445 -1.27 -19.45 22.27
N ARG A 446 -0.68 -19.78 21.10
CA ARG A 446 -0.10 -18.79 20.19
C ARG A 446 -1.17 -17.79 19.73
N ASP A 447 -2.31 -18.28 19.26
CA ASP A 447 -3.37 -17.42 18.70
C ASP A 447 -3.93 -16.47 19.77
N LYS A 448 -4.13 -16.96 21.00
CA LYS A 448 -4.51 -16.12 22.15
C LYS A 448 -3.47 -15.03 22.45
N LYS A 449 -2.18 -15.35 22.39
CA LYS A 449 -1.09 -14.38 22.61
C LYS A 449 -1.04 -13.34 21.49
N LEU A 450 -1.15 -13.75 20.24
CA LEU A 450 -1.18 -12.84 19.09
C LEU A 450 -2.35 -11.86 19.20
N GLN A 451 -3.55 -12.35 19.53
CA GLN A 451 -4.71 -11.48 19.75
C GLN A 451 -4.47 -10.49 20.89
N ALA A 452 -3.94 -10.96 22.03
CA ALA A 452 -3.67 -10.07 23.17
C ALA A 452 -2.64 -8.98 22.83
N VAL A 453 -1.60 -9.29 22.07
CA VAL A 453 -0.61 -8.32 21.59
C VAL A 453 -1.26 -7.34 20.60
N TYR A 454 -2.06 -7.85 19.67
CA TYR A 454 -2.80 -7.00 18.73
C TYR A 454 -3.71 -6.02 19.48
N ASP A 455 -4.50 -6.50 20.45
CA ASP A 455 -5.42 -5.67 21.22
C ASP A 455 -4.68 -4.63 22.05
N ALA A 456 -3.53 -4.99 22.63
CA ALA A 456 -2.72 -4.07 23.43
C ALA A 456 -2.11 -2.94 22.59
N LEU A 457 -1.68 -3.23 21.37
CA LEU A 457 -1.01 -2.25 20.49
C LEU A 457 -1.99 -1.49 19.58
N TYR A 458 -3.10 -2.11 19.20
CA TYR A 458 -3.99 -1.63 18.13
C TYR A 458 -5.49 -1.70 18.48
N GLY A 459 -5.88 -2.27 19.62
CA GLY A 459 -7.28 -2.50 20.00
C GLY A 459 -8.01 -1.30 20.62
N GLY A 460 -7.34 -0.16 20.81
CA GLY A 460 -7.98 1.09 21.23
C GLY A 460 -8.76 1.75 20.09
N LYS A 461 -9.89 2.40 20.40
CA LYS A 461 -10.52 3.32 19.43
C LYS A 461 -9.52 4.44 19.13
N ALA A 462 -9.08 4.52 17.88
CA ALA A 462 -8.39 5.70 17.35
C ALA A 462 -9.25 6.96 17.51
#